data_AF-A0A2N1QZ41-F1
#
_entry.id   AF-A0A2N1QZ41-F1
#
_cell.length_a   1.000
_cell.length_b   1.000
_cell.length_c   1.000
_cell.angle_alpha   90.00
_cell.angle_beta   90.00
_cell.angle_gamma   90.00
#
_symmetry.space_group_name_H-M   'P 1'
#
loop_
_entity.id
_entity.type
_entity.pdbx_description
1 polymer ?
#
loop_
_entity_poly.entity_id
_entity_poly.type
_entity_poly.pdbx_seq_one_letter_code
_entity_poly.pdbx_strand_id
1 'polypeptide(L)'
;MLASIHSGSATKVWPEILDESEKRQCTLFVFPGGRLSSHDEYEYMRNGIFGLVGAHSFDGAVSWASTLSGFASEKQVEEFHLSGIDIPLVTFGLKIGDKPVVNIDAYEGMKQLVLHLTRRHRCRKIAFIGGPREHSSAGDRFKAYCEALAESGLKYEEVLASLDNSWTEGRKAMLGFLDEKKLVPGRDFDALCAASDLLAFEAAKLLQERGFNIPSDIALGGFNDSDESNLFSPTYTTVRVPFEKQALQAFHMLLERLDGKQPADRLLRTKLIVRQSCGCRTESVRLAGMTSSSRWKGRAAGQGAPREAEILRFAAGLAGFKPEDSDRYLKPLIASFVTSLSGSSRGFFIDTLDAILNDFIVQNRDIEVFQDVLSALWISRGEFVEKGAAVGILEILIHQARVLVSDAEKRIGNYRAWKKRAVDQWFYILNHELLCAKDFESIVRLAATYLPELNIPSGCFVLNGRDKDHRIFLGGFDAEGNPHGGRKTFPSNLILPDELYDRLEGAFIVLPLFDESTSLGYMVLGLRRNDAHIFEELRAMFSSALRGVLLFEQVNETRKRAEKAEKMKT
;
A
#
# COMPACT_ATOMS: atom_id res chain seq x y z
N MET A 1 -0.98 -7.71 13.81
CA MET A 1 -0.10 -6.83 13.01
C MET A 1 -0.15 -5.42 13.58
N LEU A 2 1.01 -4.83 13.86
CA LEU A 2 1.18 -3.47 14.37
C LEU A 2 1.81 -2.61 13.27
N ALA A 3 1.18 -1.54 12.82
CA ALA A 3 1.73 -0.67 11.78
C ALA A 3 1.01 0.67 11.74
N SER A 4 1.64 1.70 11.18
CA SER A 4 0.89 2.82 10.59
C SER A 4 0.42 2.41 9.20
N ILE A 5 -0.90 2.32 9.01
CA ILE A 5 -1.51 1.82 7.75
C ILE A 5 -2.13 2.93 6.88
N HIS A 6 -2.08 4.18 7.34
CA HIS A 6 -2.96 5.23 6.85
C HIS A 6 -2.44 5.97 5.61
N SER A 7 -1.21 5.68 5.16
CA SER A 7 -0.63 6.39 4.03
C SER A 7 0.37 5.56 3.23
N GLY A 8 0.55 5.97 1.98
CA GLY A 8 1.61 5.51 1.09
C GLY A 8 1.64 4.00 0.91
N SER A 9 2.85 3.43 1.04
CA SER A 9 3.12 2.01 0.78
C SER A 9 2.41 1.03 1.71
N ALA A 10 1.76 1.51 2.77
CA ALA A 10 1.15 0.62 3.75
C ALA A 10 -0.16 -0.03 3.31
N THR A 11 -0.81 0.53 2.30
CA THR A 11 -1.99 -0.05 1.64
C THR A 11 -1.71 -1.40 0.99
N LYS A 12 -0.45 -1.68 0.62
CA LYS A 12 -0.04 -2.90 -0.08
C LYS A 12 0.30 -4.06 0.86
N VAL A 13 0.53 -3.80 2.14
CA VAL A 13 1.18 -4.75 3.08
C VAL A 13 0.20 -5.76 3.68
N TRP A 14 -0.97 -5.31 4.13
CA TRP A 14 -1.89 -6.15 4.89
C TRP A 14 -2.80 -7.07 4.05
N PRO A 15 -3.15 -6.80 2.77
CA PRO A 15 -3.99 -7.72 1.99
C PRO A 15 -3.37 -9.12 1.81
N GLU A 16 -2.05 -9.21 1.63
CA GLU A 16 -1.37 -10.51 1.50
C GLU A 16 -1.29 -11.27 2.83
N ILE A 17 -1.14 -10.54 3.96
CA ILE A 17 -1.22 -11.16 5.29
C ILE A 17 -2.65 -11.65 5.55
N LEU A 18 -3.67 -10.88 5.16
CA LEU A 18 -5.07 -11.27 5.25
C LEU A 18 -5.31 -12.58 4.51
N ASP A 19 -4.99 -12.65 3.23
CA ASP A 19 -5.15 -13.85 2.41
C ASP A 19 -4.42 -15.08 3.00
N GLU A 20 -3.20 -14.88 3.51
CA GLU A 20 -2.42 -15.97 4.11
C GLU A 20 -2.99 -16.42 5.47
N SER A 21 -3.53 -15.49 6.26
CA SER A 21 -4.19 -15.79 7.54
C SER A 21 -5.47 -16.59 7.33
N GLU A 22 -6.27 -16.25 6.31
CA GLU A 22 -7.48 -16.99 5.94
C GLU A 22 -7.15 -18.42 5.51
N LYS A 23 -6.13 -18.60 4.65
CA LYS A 23 -5.67 -19.92 4.20
C LYS A 23 -5.22 -20.83 5.35
N ARG A 24 -4.71 -20.24 6.43
CA ARG A 24 -4.20 -20.94 7.61
C ARG A 24 -5.21 -21.00 8.76
N GLN A 25 -6.39 -20.41 8.57
CA GLN A 25 -7.43 -20.28 9.60
C GLN A 25 -6.92 -19.62 10.89
N CYS A 26 -6.07 -18.59 10.74
CA CYS A 26 -5.61 -17.78 11.86
C CYS A 26 -6.51 -16.56 12.04
N THR A 27 -6.89 -16.23 13.27
CA THR A 27 -7.56 -14.95 13.55
C THR A 27 -6.55 -13.82 13.51
N LEU A 28 -6.74 -12.84 12.62
CA LEU A 28 -5.81 -11.72 12.41
C LEU A 28 -6.37 -10.43 13.01
N PHE A 29 -5.58 -9.75 13.84
CA PHE A 29 -5.90 -8.38 14.27
C PHE A 29 -4.89 -7.40 13.70
N VAL A 30 -5.37 -6.31 13.11
CA VAL A 30 -4.56 -5.18 12.61
C VAL A 30 -4.75 -4.00 13.56
N PHE A 31 -3.63 -3.48 14.05
CA PHE A 31 -3.55 -2.34 14.96
C PHE A 31 -2.94 -1.15 14.20
N PRO A 32 -3.80 -0.30 13.61
CA PRO A 32 -3.41 0.92 12.90
C PRO A 32 -2.97 2.02 13.88
N GLY A 33 -1.68 2.01 14.23
CA GLY A 33 -1.05 3.07 15.03
C GLY A 33 -0.59 4.25 14.18
N GLY A 34 0.22 5.12 14.78
CA GLY A 34 0.82 6.29 14.13
C GLY A 34 2.27 6.47 14.51
N ARG A 35 2.98 7.37 13.83
CA ARG A 35 4.37 7.72 14.14
C ARG A 35 4.49 8.14 15.61
N LEU A 36 5.45 7.56 16.33
CA LEU A 36 5.66 7.87 17.74
C LEU A 36 6.07 9.34 17.88
N SER A 37 5.52 10.01 18.88
CA SER A 37 5.76 11.43 19.18
C SER A 37 5.35 12.43 18.07
N SER A 38 4.71 11.96 16.99
CA SER A 38 4.16 12.82 15.94
C SER A 38 2.89 13.51 16.46
N HIS A 39 2.92 14.85 16.46
CA HIS A 39 1.76 15.67 16.77
C HIS A 39 0.95 16.03 15.51
N ASP A 40 1.49 15.72 14.32
CA ASP A 40 0.78 15.85 13.06
C ASP A 40 -0.48 14.98 13.11
N GLU A 41 -1.64 15.59 12.84
CA GLU A 41 -2.94 14.92 12.81
C GLU A 41 -3.22 14.02 14.04
N TYR A 42 -2.62 14.37 15.18
CA TYR A 42 -2.70 13.61 16.43
C TYR A 42 -2.27 12.14 16.31
N GLU A 43 -1.31 11.81 15.43
CA GLU A 43 -0.84 10.44 15.21
C GLU A 43 -0.41 9.71 16.49
N TYR A 44 0.22 10.40 17.44
CA TYR A 44 0.63 9.80 18.71
C TYR A 44 -0.54 9.19 19.50
N MET A 45 -1.76 9.75 19.38
CA MET A 45 -2.96 9.25 20.05
C MET A 45 -3.42 7.90 19.49
N ARG A 46 -3.02 7.55 18.26
CA ARG A 46 -3.34 6.27 17.64
C ARG A 46 -2.65 5.11 18.33
N ASN A 47 -1.56 5.35 19.07
CA ASN A 47 -0.74 4.29 19.64
C ASN A 47 -1.29 3.67 20.93
N GLY A 48 -2.38 4.23 21.51
CA GLY A 48 -2.99 3.70 22.73
C GLY A 48 -3.50 2.26 22.60
N ILE A 49 -3.91 1.85 21.40
CA ILE A 49 -4.37 0.48 21.10
C ILE A 49 -3.24 -0.55 21.09
N PHE A 50 -1.97 -0.14 21.01
CA PHE A 50 -0.85 -1.08 21.08
C PHE A 50 -0.73 -1.73 22.46
N GLY A 51 -1.18 -1.05 23.52
CA GLY A 51 -1.25 -1.63 24.87
C GLY A 51 -2.29 -2.75 25.02
N LEU A 52 -3.12 -3.01 24.00
CA LEU A 52 -4.05 -4.14 23.98
C LEU A 52 -3.37 -5.43 23.51
N VAL A 53 -2.14 -5.35 23.00
CA VAL A 53 -1.41 -6.50 22.46
C VAL A 53 -0.58 -7.14 23.55
N GLY A 54 -1.01 -8.30 24.02
CA GLY A 54 -0.27 -9.09 25.01
C GLY A 54 -0.75 -10.53 25.09
N ALA A 55 -0.09 -11.31 25.94
CA ALA A 55 -0.23 -12.77 26.04
C ALA A 55 -1.65 -13.26 26.39
N HIS A 56 -2.52 -12.39 26.92
CA HIS A 56 -3.90 -12.73 27.24
C HIS A 56 -4.82 -12.82 26.01
N SER A 57 -4.49 -12.11 24.93
CA SER A 57 -5.35 -12.03 23.74
C SER A 57 -4.68 -12.53 22.46
N PHE A 58 -3.35 -12.74 22.46
CA PHE A 58 -2.60 -13.03 21.23
C PHE A 58 -1.45 -14.01 21.45
N ASP A 59 -1.26 -14.90 20.46
CA ASP A 59 -0.12 -15.83 20.42
C ASP A 59 1.18 -15.16 19.95
N GLY A 60 1.07 -14.11 19.13
CA GLY A 60 2.22 -13.43 18.56
C GLY A 60 1.89 -12.18 17.75
N ALA A 61 2.90 -11.38 17.45
CA ALA A 61 2.79 -10.12 16.74
C ALA A 61 3.81 -9.99 15.61
N VAL A 62 3.35 -9.39 14.51
CA VAL A 62 4.22 -8.81 13.47
C VAL A 62 4.13 -7.30 13.58
N SER A 63 5.26 -6.60 13.60
CA SER A 63 5.31 -5.13 13.61
C SER A 63 6.07 -4.53 12.44
N TRP A 64 5.46 -3.57 11.75
CA TRP A 64 6.17 -2.68 10.84
C TRP A 64 6.85 -1.55 11.60
N ALA A 65 7.91 -1.90 12.32
CA ALA A 65 8.54 -1.01 13.28
C ALA A 65 9.03 0.31 12.67
N SER A 66 9.54 0.32 11.43
CA SER A 66 10.02 1.57 10.80
C SER A 66 8.91 2.60 10.56
N THR A 67 7.64 2.19 10.45
CA THR A 67 6.52 3.14 10.27
C THR A 67 6.21 3.95 11.53
N LEU A 68 6.73 3.53 12.68
CA LEU A 68 6.56 4.24 13.94
C LEU A 68 7.67 5.30 14.17
N SER A 69 8.68 5.36 13.28
CA SER A 69 9.80 6.30 13.35
C SER A 69 9.50 7.65 12.67
N GLY A 70 10.52 8.52 12.56
CA GLY A 70 10.46 9.80 11.84
C GLY A 70 10.31 11.01 12.77
N PHE A 71 9.52 10.87 13.85
CA PHE A 71 9.45 11.83 14.96
C PHE A 71 10.01 11.28 16.28
N ALA A 72 10.34 9.99 16.29
CA ALA A 72 11.04 9.31 17.35
C ALA A 72 12.30 8.64 16.77
N SER A 73 13.37 8.62 17.55
CA SER A 73 14.60 7.90 17.23
C SER A 73 14.35 6.40 17.18
N GLU A 74 15.17 5.67 16.43
CA GLU A 74 15.09 4.21 16.35
C GLU A 74 15.17 3.54 17.74
N LYS A 75 15.95 4.13 18.65
CA LYS A 75 16.05 3.67 20.03
C LYS A 75 14.72 3.82 20.79
N GLN A 76 14.00 4.93 20.61
CA GLN A 76 12.68 5.11 21.22
C GLN A 76 11.65 4.13 20.64
N VAL A 77 11.73 3.84 19.33
CA VAL A 77 10.90 2.80 18.71
C VAL A 77 11.23 1.42 19.29
N GLU A 78 12.51 1.12 19.50
CA GLU A 78 12.97 -0.12 20.13
C GLU A 78 12.46 -0.25 21.57
N GLU A 79 12.67 0.78 22.40
CA GLU A 79 12.18 0.83 23.79
C GLU A 79 10.66 0.66 23.86
N PHE A 80 9.91 1.29 22.94
CA PHE A 80 8.46 1.14 22.84
C PHE A 80 8.04 -0.32 22.61
N HIS A 81 8.68 -1.03 21.69
CA HIS A 81 8.35 -2.44 21.42
C HIS A 81 8.79 -3.36 22.57
N LEU A 82 10.00 -3.17 23.10
CA LEU A 82 10.54 -4.04 24.16
C LEU A 82 9.80 -3.90 25.49
N SER A 83 9.24 -2.73 25.78
CA SER A 83 8.45 -2.49 27.00
C SER A 83 6.96 -2.80 26.84
N GLY A 84 6.43 -2.70 25.61
CA GLY A 84 4.99 -2.79 25.34
C GLY A 84 4.49 -4.14 24.81
N ILE A 85 5.37 -5.03 24.34
CA ILE A 85 4.97 -6.28 23.68
C ILE A 85 5.70 -7.46 24.32
N ASP A 86 4.96 -8.28 25.06
CA ASP A 86 5.48 -9.43 25.82
C ASP A 86 5.31 -10.80 25.14
N ILE A 87 4.78 -10.80 23.92
CA ILE A 87 4.53 -11.99 23.09
C ILE A 87 5.61 -12.18 22.00
N PRO A 88 5.71 -13.38 21.38
CA PRO A 88 6.52 -13.59 20.18
C PRO A 88 6.37 -12.47 19.14
N LEU A 89 7.47 -11.75 18.87
CA LEU A 89 7.49 -10.60 17.97
C LEU A 89 8.47 -10.82 16.82
N VAL A 90 7.99 -10.53 15.60
CA VAL A 90 8.81 -10.37 14.39
C VAL A 90 8.61 -8.96 13.86
N THR A 91 9.68 -8.30 13.42
CA THR A 91 9.59 -6.94 12.89
C THR A 91 9.95 -6.88 11.41
N PHE A 92 9.58 -5.79 10.76
CA PHE A 92 10.12 -5.48 9.45
C PHE A 92 10.33 -3.97 9.28
N GLY A 93 11.33 -3.63 8.48
CA GLY A 93 11.78 -2.25 8.23
C GLY A 93 12.70 -1.67 9.31
N LEU A 94 12.65 -2.18 10.55
CA LEU A 94 13.55 -1.78 11.63
C LEU A 94 13.84 -2.97 12.56
N LYS A 95 15.11 -3.15 12.93
CA LYS A 95 15.55 -4.17 13.90
C LYS A 95 15.23 -3.71 15.32
N ILE A 96 14.68 -4.60 16.14
CA ILE A 96 14.33 -4.33 17.54
C ILE A 96 14.99 -5.41 18.38
N GLY A 97 16.01 -5.06 19.17
CA GLY A 97 16.76 -5.99 20.01
C GLY A 97 17.20 -7.26 19.28
N ASP A 98 16.85 -8.40 19.86
CA ASP A 98 17.12 -9.74 19.31
C ASP A 98 16.00 -10.26 18.37
N LYS A 99 14.95 -9.48 18.13
CA LYS A 99 13.78 -9.95 17.39
C LYS A 99 14.12 -10.16 15.91
N PRO A 100 13.68 -11.28 15.29
CA PRO A 100 13.88 -11.49 13.86
C PRO A 100 13.31 -10.33 13.04
N VAL A 101 14.04 -9.90 12.01
CA VAL A 101 13.63 -8.79 11.14
C VAL A 101 13.63 -9.15 9.65
N VAL A 102 12.67 -8.61 8.91
CA VAL A 102 12.73 -8.54 7.44
C VAL A 102 13.03 -7.10 7.00
N ASN A 103 14.21 -6.87 6.44
CA ASN A 103 14.64 -5.58 5.91
C ASN A 103 14.69 -5.58 4.38
N ILE A 104 14.87 -4.40 3.81
CA ILE A 104 15.05 -4.19 2.37
C ILE A 104 16.44 -3.63 2.11
N ASP A 105 17.00 -3.93 0.95
CA ASP A 105 18.28 -3.37 0.51
C ASP A 105 18.09 -1.97 -0.09
N ALA A 106 17.81 -1.00 0.78
CA ALA A 106 17.55 0.38 0.37
C ALA A 106 18.77 1.04 -0.27
N TYR A 107 19.97 0.66 0.19
CA TYR A 107 21.24 1.13 -0.34
C TYR A 107 21.43 0.71 -1.80
N GLU A 108 21.34 -0.59 -2.10
CA GLU A 108 21.60 -1.09 -3.47
C GLU A 108 20.57 -0.54 -4.45
N GLY A 109 19.30 -0.42 -4.03
CA GLY A 109 18.25 0.19 -4.83
C GLY A 109 18.58 1.63 -5.26
N MET A 110 18.97 2.48 -4.30
CA MET A 110 19.28 3.88 -4.57
C MET A 110 20.57 4.01 -5.37
N LYS A 111 21.56 3.17 -5.08
CA LYS A 111 22.80 3.08 -5.85
C LYS A 111 22.52 2.79 -7.32
N GLN A 112 21.66 1.80 -7.61
CA GLN A 112 21.26 1.47 -8.98
C GLN A 112 20.58 2.65 -9.69
N LEU A 113 19.71 3.38 -9.00
CA LEU A 113 19.04 4.57 -9.55
C LEU A 113 20.04 5.67 -9.91
N VAL A 114 20.95 6.01 -8.98
CA VAL A 114 21.94 7.06 -9.22
C VAL A 114 22.91 6.65 -10.33
N LEU A 115 23.40 5.41 -10.31
CA LEU A 115 24.24 4.88 -11.39
C LEU A 115 23.53 4.83 -12.74
N HIS A 116 22.21 4.60 -12.77
CA HIS A 116 21.43 4.69 -13.99
C HIS A 116 21.45 6.11 -14.56
N LEU A 117 21.22 7.14 -13.73
CA LEU A 117 21.27 8.54 -14.16
C LEU A 117 22.68 8.94 -14.61
N THR A 118 23.73 8.60 -13.85
CA THR A 118 25.11 8.97 -14.19
C THR A 118 25.67 8.21 -15.39
N ARG A 119 25.41 6.90 -15.51
CA ARG A 119 26.03 6.07 -16.56
C ARG A 119 25.23 6.07 -17.86
N ARG A 120 23.91 5.95 -17.78
CA ARG A 120 23.04 5.85 -18.96
C ARG A 120 22.68 7.23 -19.50
N HIS A 121 22.30 8.14 -18.61
CA HIS A 121 21.83 9.48 -18.97
C HIS A 121 22.94 10.54 -18.89
N ARG A 122 24.11 10.18 -18.36
CA ARG A 122 25.29 11.07 -18.24
C ARG A 122 25.02 12.31 -17.40
N CYS A 123 24.03 12.26 -16.50
CA CYS A 123 23.79 13.33 -15.53
C CYS A 123 25.04 13.53 -14.67
N ARG A 124 25.41 14.80 -14.45
CA ARG A 124 26.64 15.19 -13.75
C ARG A 124 26.39 15.93 -12.45
N LYS A 125 25.26 16.63 -12.33
CA LYS A 125 24.90 17.43 -11.16
C LYS A 125 23.53 16.97 -10.69
N ILE A 126 23.53 16.04 -9.75
CA ILE A 126 22.31 15.38 -9.28
C ILE A 126 21.92 16.02 -7.95
N ALA A 127 20.78 16.70 -7.89
CA ALA A 127 20.21 17.15 -6.64
C ALA A 127 19.59 15.96 -5.87
N PHE A 128 19.62 16.02 -4.53
CA PHE A 128 19.08 14.97 -3.67
C PHE A 128 18.16 15.54 -2.59
N ILE A 129 16.92 15.04 -2.52
CA ILE A 129 16.02 15.28 -1.39
C ILE A 129 15.99 14.04 -0.50
N GLY A 130 16.56 14.15 0.70
CA GLY A 130 16.54 13.14 1.75
C GLY A 130 15.25 13.15 2.58
N GLY A 131 14.96 12.01 3.22
CA GLY A 131 13.87 11.88 4.19
C GLY A 131 14.28 12.22 5.63
N PRO A 132 13.46 11.83 6.62
CA PRO A 132 13.70 12.12 8.03
C PRO A 132 15.01 11.50 8.50
N ARG A 133 15.78 12.24 9.30
CA ARG A 133 17.09 11.81 9.80
C ARG A 133 17.02 10.52 10.64
N GLU A 134 15.96 10.37 11.42
CA GLU A 134 15.76 9.24 12.34
C GLU A 134 15.25 7.95 11.66
N HIS A 135 15.23 7.89 10.32
CA HIS A 135 14.80 6.73 9.58
C HIS A 135 15.98 6.06 8.85
N SER A 136 16.44 4.88 9.29
CA SER A 136 17.56 4.12 8.70
C SER A 136 17.56 4.06 7.17
N SER A 137 16.45 3.67 6.54
CA SER A 137 16.39 3.61 5.07
C SER A 137 16.63 4.97 4.39
N ALA A 138 16.30 6.10 5.01
CA ALA A 138 16.62 7.43 4.47
C ALA A 138 18.15 7.67 4.50
N GLY A 139 18.81 7.26 5.60
CA GLY A 139 20.26 7.27 5.73
C GLY A 139 20.96 6.37 4.70
N ASP A 140 20.50 5.13 4.52
CA ASP A 140 21.03 4.19 3.54
C ASP A 140 20.92 4.72 2.11
N ARG A 141 19.78 5.34 1.77
CA ARG A 141 19.56 5.97 0.46
C ARG A 141 20.52 7.14 0.25
N PHE A 142 20.71 8.01 1.24
CA PHE A 142 21.65 9.13 1.12
C PHE A 142 23.11 8.65 0.99
N LYS A 143 23.50 7.65 1.78
CA LYS A 143 24.82 7.01 1.68
C LYS A 143 25.05 6.43 0.28
N ALA A 144 24.07 5.69 -0.24
CA ALA A 144 24.13 5.12 -1.59
C ALA A 144 24.26 6.20 -2.67
N TYR A 145 23.56 7.33 -2.52
CA TYR A 145 23.69 8.47 -3.42
C TYR A 145 25.13 9.02 -3.43
N CYS A 146 25.72 9.29 -2.27
CA CYS A 146 27.08 9.80 -2.15
C CYS A 146 28.11 8.83 -2.76
N GLU A 147 28.01 7.54 -2.45
CA GLU A 147 28.94 6.51 -2.93
C GLU A 147 28.78 6.23 -4.44
N ALA A 148 27.55 6.26 -4.97
CA ALA A 148 27.30 6.11 -6.40
C ALA A 148 27.82 7.29 -7.23
N LEU A 149 27.75 8.52 -6.69
CA LEU A 149 28.40 9.69 -7.29
C LEU A 149 29.92 9.49 -7.34
N ALA A 150 30.54 9.11 -6.23
CA ALA A 150 31.97 8.86 -6.16
C ALA A 150 32.41 7.75 -7.13
N GLU A 151 31.65 6.64 -7.23
CA GLU A 151 31.88 5.56 -8.19
C GLU A 151 31.77 6.03 -9.65
N SER A 152 31.00 7.09 -9.90
CA SER A 152 30.86 7.72 -11.21
C SER A 152 31.87 8.85 -11.47
N GLY A 153 32.82 9.07 -10.55
CA GLY A 153 33.81 10.14 -10.60
C GLY A 153 33.24 11.55 -10.36
N LEU A 154 32.07 11.64 -9.72
CA LEU A 154 31.39 12.88 -9.37
C LEU A 154 31.58 13.20 -7.90
N LYS A 155 31.68 14.50 -7.57
CA LYS A 155 31.83 14.96 -6.19
C LYS A 155 30.45 15.25 -5.59
N TYR A 156 30.25 14.85 -4.34
CA TYR A 156 29.13 15.32 -3.55
C TYR A 156 29.24 16.82 -3.27
N GLU A 157 28.18 17.56 -3.54
CA GLU A 157 28.07 19.00 -3.25
C GLU A 157 26.90 19.22 -2.27
N GLU A 158 27.20 19.79 -1.10
CA GLU A 158 26.20 20.04 -0.05
C GLU A 158 25.06 20.95 -0.52
N VAL A 159 25.36 21.90 -1.42
CA VAL A 159 24.36 22.80 -2.00
C VAL A 159 23.26 22.02 -2.76
N LEU A 160 23.58 20.85 -3.32
CA LEU A 160 22.68 19.98 -4.06
C LEU A 160 21.91 18.99 -3.18
N ALA A 161 22.08 19.02 -1.85
CA ALA A 161 21.34 18.17 -0.93
C ALA A 161 20.39 18.98 -0.04
N SER A 162 19.18 18.46 0.14
CA SER A 162 18.27 18.83 1.23
C SER A 162 18.02 17.58 2.04
N LEU A 163 18.39 17.56 3.31
CA LEU A 163 18.28 16.40 4.20
C LEU A 163 17.34 16.72 5.36
N ASP A 164 16.89 15.68 6.06
CA ASP A 164 16.02 15.81 7.23
C ASP A 164 14.66 16.46 6.93
N ASN A 165 14.07 16.07 5.80
CA ASN A 165 12.72 16.47 5.43
C ASN A 165 11.73 15.41 5.90
N SER A 166 10.57 15.81 6.41
CA SER A 166 9.42 14.91 6.51
C SER A 166 9.09 14.34 5.13
N TRP A 167 8.51 13.14 5.07
CA TRP A 167 8.15 12.49 3.80
C TRP A 167 7.20 13.32 2.92
N THR A 168 6.51 14.31 3.50
CA THR A 168 5.54 15.24 2.89
C THR A 168 6.11 16.65 2.66
N GLU A 169 7.43 16.82 2.69
CA GLU A 169 8.09 18.13 2.56
C GLU A 169 8.89 18.26 1.25
N GLY A 170 8.58 17.49 0.22
CA GLY A 170 9.29 17.54 -1.07
C GLY A 170 9.19 18.91 -1.73
N ARG A 171 8.02 19.56 -1.62
CA ARG A 171 7.82 20.93 -2.12
C ARG A 171 8.70 21.94 -1.38
N LYS A 172 8.76 21.86 -0.05
CA LYS A 172 9.57 22.74 0.80
C LYS A 172 11.05 22.58 0.48
N ALA A 173 11.53 21.33 0.37
CA ALA A 173 12.90 21.04 -0.03
C ALA A 173 13.26 21.66 -1.39
N MET A 174 12.34 21.57 -2.36
CA MET A 174 12.55 22.13 -3.69
C MET A 174 12.50 23.66 -3.71
N LEU A 175 11.65 24.31 -2.91
CA LEU A 175 11.72 25.76 -2.69
C LEU A 175 13.07 26.19 -2.12
N GLY A 176 13.62 25.42 -1.17
CA GLY A 176 14.96 25.66 -0.64
C GLY A 176 16.04 25.66 -1.74
N PHE A 177 15.96 24.75 -2.71
CA PHE A 177 16.86 24.77 -3.87
C PHE A 177 16.64 25.99 -4.78
N LEU A 178 15.41 26.27 -5.16
CA LEU A 178 15.09 27.28 -6.18
C LEU A 178 15.21 28.72 -5.65
N ASP A 179 14.71 28.98 -4.43
CA ASP A 179 14.50 30.34 -3.93
C ASP A 179 15.59 30.75 -2.93
N GLU A 180 15.96 29.86 -2.02
CA GLU A 180 16.98 30.16 -0.99
C GLU A 180 18.40 29.98 -1.55
N LYS A 181 18.69 28.80 -2.12
CA LYS A 181 19.99 28.48 -2.73
C LYS A 181 20.13 29.04 -4.14
N LYS A 182 19.04 29.54 -4.75
CA LYS A 182 19.00 30.14 -6.10
C LYS A 182 19.55 29.24 -7.21
N LEU A 183 19.36 27.93 -7.04
CA LEU A 183 19.77 26.94 -8.03
C LEU A 183 18.78 26.94 -9.21
N VAL A 184 19.32 26.90 -10.41
CA VAL A 184 18.55 26.84 -11.66
C VAL A 184 18.62 25.42 -12.22
N PRO A 185 17.52 24.66 -12.19
CA PRO A 185 17.30 23.46 -13.01
C PRO A 185 17.91 23.50 -14.41
N GLY A 186 18.52 22.40 -14.87
CA GLY A 186 19.16 22.28 -16.18
C GLY A 186 20.52 22.99 -16.30
N ARG A 187 20.84 23.93 -15.39
CA ARG A 187 22.14 24.63 -15.32
C ARG A 187 22.97 24.20 -14.12
N ASP A 188 22.36 24.28 -12.94
CA ASP A 188 23.01 24.01 -11.65
C ASP A 188 22.79 22.56 -11.20
N PHE A 189 21.75 21.89 -11.69
CA PHE A 189 21.57 20.44 -11.60
C PHE A 189 20.78 19.90 -12.80
N ASP A 190 21.15 18.72 -13.30
CA ASP A 190 20.56 18.06 -14.48
C ASP A 190 19.74 16.81 -14.13
N ALA A 191 19.75 16.40 -12.85
CA ALA A 191 18.84 15.41 -12.32
C ALA A 191 18.43 15.71 -10.88
N LEU A 192 17.30 15.17 -10.44
CA LEU A 192 16.82 15.16 -9.07
C LEU A 192 16.54 13.71 -8.65
N CYS A 193 17.18 13.26 -7.58
CA CYS A 193 16.82 12.04 -6.86
C CYS A 193 16.11 12.41 -5.56
N ALA A 194 15.04 11.70 -5.22
CA ALA A 194 14.40 11.83 -3.92
C ALA A 194 14.43 10.49 -3.18
N ALA A 195 14.52 10.56 -1.85
CA ALA A 195 14.50 9.40 -0.98
C ALA A 195 13.15 8.69 -0.95
N SER A 196 12.08 9.27 -1.49
CA SER A 196 10.78 8.61 -1.71
C SER A 196 10.06 9.21 -2.91
N ASP A 197 9.10 8.48 -3.46
CA ASP A 197 8.25 8.94 -4.57
C ASP A 197 7.35 10.12 -4.17
N LEU A 198 6.88 10.20 -2.91
CA LEU A 198 6.09 11.35 -2.44
C LEU A 198 6.91 12.64 -2.43
N LEU A 199 8.16 12.57 -1.91
CA LEU A 199 9.10 13.69 -1.98
C LEU A 199 9.39 14.09 -3.44
N ALA A 200 9.58 13.10 -4.33
CA ALA A 200 9.81 13.35 -5.76
C ALA A 200 8.60 14.05 -6.40
N PHE A 201 7.39 13.58 -6.09
CA PHE A 201 6.12 14.08 -6.62
C PHE A 201 5.86 15.53 -6.24
N GLU A 202 5.99 15.88 -4.96
CA GLU A 202 5.77 17.26 -4.51
C GLU A 202 6.81 18.23 -5.08
N ALA A 203 8.06 17.79 -5.19
CA ALA A 203 9.13 18.56 -5.82
C ALA A 203 8.91 18.75 -7.33
N ALA A 204 8.55 17.69 -8.03
CA ALA A 204 8.30 17.70 -9.47
C ALA A 204 7.10 18.58 -9.85
N LYS A 205 6.03 18.54 -9.05
CA LYS A 205 4.88 19.44 -9.22
C LYS A 205 5.31 20.90 -9.17
N LEU A 206 6.14 21.28 -8.19
CA LEU A 206 6.68 22.64 -8.11
C LEU A 206 7.58 22.98 -9.31
N LEU A 207 8.44 22.06 -9.75
CA LEU A 207 9.29 22.29 -10.93
C LEU A 207 8.45 22.58 -12.19
N GLN A 208 7.38 21.81 -12.41
CA GLN A 208 6.45 22.04 -13.52
C GLN A 208 5.67 23.36 -13.36
N GLU A 209 5.21 23.70 -12.15
CA GLU A 209 4.61 25.01 -11.84
C GLU A 209 5.56 26.18 -12.16
N ARG A 210 6.87 25.97 -11.99
CA ARG A 210 7.94 26.93 -12.33
C ARG A 210 8.37 26.87 -13.79
N GLY A 211 7.71 26.06 -14.63
CA GLY A 211 7.93 25.99 -16.07
C GLY A 211 9.06 25.04 -16.52
N PHE A 212 9.62 24.22 -15.62
CA PHE A 212 10.64 23.24 -15.98
C PHE A 212 10.01 21.94 -16.49
N ASN A 213 10.59 21.39 -17.54
CA ASN A 213 10.15 20.15 -18.17
C ASN A 213 10.92 18.96 -17.61
N ILE A 214 10.19 17.93 -17.21
CA ILE A 214 10.74 16.61 -16.89
C ILE A 214 10.38 15.70 -18.07
N PRO A 215 11.31 14.96 -18.68
CA PRO A 215 12.73 14.84 -18.36
C PRO A 215 13.64 15.85 -19.08
N SER A 216 13.10 16.71 -19.95
CA SER A 216 13.92 17.47 -20.92
C SER A 216 14.90 18.45 -20.29
N ASP A 217 14.50 19.13 -19.21
CA ASP A 217 15.36 20.06 -18.46
C ASP A 217 16.04 19.35 -17.28
N ILE A 218 15.32 18.44 -16.60
CA ILE A 218 15.82 17.68 -15.46
C ILE A 218 15.29 16.24 -15.51
N ALA A 219 16.17 15.25 -15.34
CA ALA A 219 15.77 13.88 -15.09
C ALA A 219 15.34 13.67 -13.62
N LEU A 220 14.26 12.92 -13.37
CA LEU A 220 13.76 12.66 -12.01
C LEU A 220 13.84 11.17 -11.66
N GLY A 221 14.28 10.88 -10.44
CA GLY A 221 14.31 9.55 -9.84
C GLY A 221 13.68 9.53 -8.43
N GLY A 222 12.81 8.56 -8.17
CA GLY A 222 12.15 8.35 -6.88
C GLY A 222 12.49 7.03 -6.20
N PHE A 223 11.77 6.70 -5.12
CA PHE A 223 11.93 5.45 -4.38
C PHE A 223 10.59 5.00 -3.78
N ASN A 224 10.34 3.69 -3.78
CA ASN A 224 9.18 2.91 -3.26
C ASN A 224 8.31 2.29 -4.37
N ASP A 225 8.26 2.87 -5.56
CA ASP A 225 7.27 2.55 -6.60
C ASP A 225 5.82 2.63 -6.07
N SER A 226 5.52 3.75 -5.42
CA SER A 226 4.18 4.08 -4.93
C SER A 226 3.33 4.76 -6.00
N ASP A 227 2.06 4.98 -5.70
CA ASP A 227 1.08 5.49 -6.68
C ASP A 227 1.50 6.86 -7.23
N GLU A 228 2.12 7.70 -6.40
CA GLU A 228 2.67 9.01 -6.76
C GLU A 228 3.62 8.96 -7.97
N SER A 229 4.35 7.85 -8.13
CA SER A 229 5.25 7.64 -9.28
C SER A 229 4.52 7.45 -10.63
N ASN A 230 3.21 7.23 -10.61
CA ASN A 230 2.37 7.02 -11.80
C ASN A 230 1.36 8.15 -12.06
N LEU A 231 1.25 9.14 -11.16
CA LEU A 231 0.21 10.18 -11.24
C LEU A 231 0.46 11.25 -12.31
N PHE A 232 1.71 11.47 -12.73
CA PHE A 232 2.06 12.53 -13.69
C PHE A 232 2.61 11.99 -15.02
N SER A 233 2.56 12.86 -16.03
CA SER A 233 3.31 12.71 -17.27
C SER A 233 4.52 13.65 -17.23
N PRO A 234 5.76 13.13 -17.33
CA PRO A 234 6.13 11.72 -17.48
C PRO A 234 5.94 10.90 -16.19
N THR A 235 5.68 9.60 -16.33
CA THR A 235 5.71 8.65 -15.20
C THR A 235 7.14 8.47 -14.66
N TYR A 236 7.29 8.25 -13.35
CA TYR A 236 8.58 8.35 -12.67
C TYR A 236 9.39 7.06 -12.68
N THR A 237 10.66 7.19 -13.06
CA THR A 237 11.70 6.21 -12.79
C THR A 237 11.93 6.16 -11.28
N THR A 238 11.86 4.97 -10.68
CA THR A 238 11.84 4.79 -9.23
C THR A 238 12.44 3.43 -8.85
N VAL A 239 12.59 3.18 -7.55
CA VAL A 239 13.04 1.89 -7.01
C VAL A 239 11.86 1.19 -6.34
N ARG A 240 11.44 0.04 -6.86
CA ARG A 240 10.40 -0.78 -6.26
C ARG A 240 10.91 -1.51 -5.03
N VAL A 241 10.18 -1.31 -3.94
CA VAL A 241 10.31 -2.07 -2.69
C VAL A 241 9.25 -3.18 -2.69
N PRO A 242 9.62 -4.44 -2.38
CA PRO A 242 8.67 -5.54 -2.36
C PRO A 242 7.91 -5.62 -1.02
N PHE A 243 7.12 -4.58 -0.70
CA PHE A 243 6.42 -4.45 0.59
C PHE A 243 5.50 -5.64 0.89
N GLU A 244 4.79 -6.13 -0.11
CA GLU A 244 3.91 -7.31 -0.04
C GLU A 244 4.70 -8.53 0.44
N LYS A 245 5.85 -8.78 -0.20
CA LYS A 245 6.72 -9.89 0.15
C LYS A 245 7.35 -9.69 1.53
N GLN A 246 7.71 -8.46 1.89
CA GLN A 246 8.27 -8.14 3.20
C GLN A 246 7.31 -8.51 4.32
N ALA A 247 6.05 -8.09 4.18
CA ALA A 247 4.95 -8.37 5.10
C ALA A 247 4.72 -9.88 5.26
N LEU A 248 4.56 -10.58 4.13
CA LEU A 248 4.29 -12.01 4.10
C LEU A 248 5.44 -12.83 4.70
N GLN A 249 6.69 -12.45 4.44
CA GLN A 249 7.85 -13.12 5.02
C GLN A 249 7.94 -12.90 6.54
N ALA A 250 7.60 -11.71 7.03
CA ALA A 250 7.56 -11.44 8.47
C ALA A 250 6.46 -12.27 9.16
N PHE A 251 5.29 -12.43 8.51
CA PHE A 251 4.23 -13.31 8.98
C PHE A 251 4.67 -14.78 9.01
N HIS A 252 5.30 -15.29 7.95
CA HIS A 252 5.85 -16.66 7.94
C HIS A 252 6.91 -16.88 9.03
N MET A 253 7.78 -15.90 9.26
CA MET A 253 8.76 -15.96 10.35
C MET A 253 8.08 -15.96 11.73
N LEU A 254 6.95 -15.28 11.90
CA LEU A 254 6.20 -15.36 13.15
C LEU A 254 5.66 -16.78 13.37
N LEU A 255 5.08 -17.40 12.35
CA LEU A 255 4.62 -18.79 12.42
C LEU A 255 5.76 -19.76 12.76
N GLU A 256 6.93 -19.61 12.10
CA GLU A 256 8.12 -20.38 12.43
C GLU A 256 8.52 -20.23 13.91
N ARG A 257 8.41 -19.00 14.45
CA ARG A 257 8.70 -18.70 15.86
C ARG A 257 7.68 -19.31 16.82
N LEU A 258 6.39 -19.31 16.46
CA LEU A 258 5.34 -19.98 17.23
C LEU A 258 5.54 -21.50 17.26
N ASP A 259 6.09 -22.08 16.19
CA ASP A 259 6.54 -23.49 16.15
C ASP A 259 7.83 -23.77 16.95
N GLY A 260 8.34 -22.78 17.70
CA GLY A 260 9.56 -22.91 18.50
C GLY A 260 10.88 -22.78 17.71
N LYS A 261 10.83 -22.35 16.44
CA LYS A 261 12.04 -22.11 15.63
C LYS A 261 12.59 -20.70 15.89
N GLN A 262 13.85 -20.50 15.52
CA GLN A 262 14.49 -19.18 15.53
C GLN A 262 14.82 -18.75 14.10
N PRO A 263 13.90 -18.03 13.42
CA PRO A 263 14.15 -17.57 12.07
C PRO A 263 15.27 -16.53 12.05
N ALA A 264 16.19 -16.66 11.10
CA ALA A 264 17.23 -15.67 10.87
C ALA A 264 16.67 -14.40 10.20
N ASP A 265 17.37 -13.28 10.39
CA ASP A 265 17.06 -12.02 9.71
C ASP A 265 17.11 -12.18 8.19
N ARG A 266 16.20 -11.50 7.49
CA ARG A 266 16.08 -11.56 6.02
C ARG A 266 16.26 -10.17 5.41
N LEU A 267 17.03 -10.11 4.32
CA LEU A 267 17.20 -8.90 3.50
C LEU A 267 16.61 -9.12 2.11
N LEU A 268 15.62 -8.30 1.73
CA LEU A 268 14.95 -8.37 0.44
C LEU A 268 15.55 -7.38 -0.55
N ARG A 269 15.81 -7.85 -1.77
CA ARG A 269 16.32 -7.01 -2.85
C ARG A 269 15.24 -6.07 -3.38
N THR A 270 15.60 -4.81 -3.58
CA THR A 270 14.80 -3.83 -4.33
C THR A 270 15.09 -3.92 -5.82
N LYS A 271 14.27 -3.28 -6.67
CA LYS A 271 14.45 -3.28 -8.12
C LYS A 271 14.28 -1.88 -8.71
N LEU A 272 15.23 -1.44 -9.53
CA LEU A 272 15.05 -0.23 -10.36
C LEU A 272 13.95 -0.43 -11.40
N ILE A 273 12.95 0.47 -11.39
CA ILE A 273 11.85 0.56 -12.34
C ILE A 273 12.09 1.79 -13.22
N VAL A 274 12.42 1.56 -14.48
CA VAL A 274 12.70 2.63 -15.44
C VAL A 274 11.43 3.04 -16.16
N ARG A 275 11.10 4.34 -16.09
CA ARG A 275 9.96 4.95 -16.79
C ARG A 275 10.41 6.20 -17.57
N GLN A 276 9.53 7.19 -17.72
CA GLN A 276 9.69 8.31 -18.64
C GLN A 276 10.47 9.49 -18.03
N SER A 277 10.47 9.64 -16.71
CA SER A 277 11.04 10.81 -16.05
C SER A 277 12.57 10.91 -16.11
N CYS A 278 13.26 9.86 -16.54
CA CYS A 278 14.70 9.94 -16.88
C CYS A 278 14.96 10.09 -18.38
N GLY A 279 13.93 10.17 -19.22
CA GLY A 279 14.05 10.19 -20.69
C GLY A 279 14.05 8.81 -21.34
N CYS A 280 13.92 7.73 -20.57
CA CYS A 280 13.66 6.40 -21.13
C CYS A 280 12.20 6.24 -21.58
N ARG A 281 11.93 5.20 -22.36
CA ARG A 281 10.56 4.72 -22.57
C ARG A 281 10.23 3.71 -21.47
N THR A 282 8.94 3.57 -21.14
CA THR A 282 8.48 2.48 -20.26
C THR A 282 8.84 1.13 -20.86
N GLU A 283 8.97 0.12 -20.00
CA GLU A 283 9.35 -1.22 -20.41
C GLU A 283 8.37 -1.80 -21.44
N SER A 284 7.06 -1.64 -21.25
CA SER A 284 6.05 -2.13 -22.19
C SER A 284 6.17 -1.49 -23.58
N VAL A 285 6.46 -0.18 -23.66
CA VAL A 285 6.72 0.50 -24.95
C VAL A 285 8.03 0.01 -25.58
N ARG A 286 9.06 -0.26 -24.77
CA ARG A 286 10.33 -0.82 -25.26
C ARG A 286 10.12 -2.22 -25.83
N LEU A 287 9.35 -3.06 -25.14
CA LEU A 287 9.02 -4.43 -25.54
C LEU A 287 8.19 -4.48 -26.82
N ALA A 288 7.21 -3.58 -26.97
CA ALA A 288 6.41 -3.47 -28.19
C ALA A 288 7.26 -3.21 -29.45
N GLY A 289 8.41 -2.53 -29.30
CA GLY A 289 9.38 -2.28 -30.38
C GLY A 289 10.36 -3.44 -30.66
N MET A 290 10.36 -4.52 -29.88
CA MET A 290 11.33 -5.62 -30.05
C MET A 290 11.01 -6.55 -31.23
N THR A 291 12.06 -7.05 -31.88
CA THR A 291 11.95 -8.02 -32.98
C THR A 291 12.12 -9.46 -32.47
N SER A 292 11.41 -10.41 -33.09
CA SER A 292 11.48 -11.85 -32.77
C SER A 292 12.91 -12.39 -32.75
N SER A 293 13.74 -11.93 -33.69
CA SER A 293 15.14 -12.34 -33.83
C SER A 293 16.03 -11.89 -32.69
N SER A 294 15.65 -10.92 -31.86
CA SER A 294 16.48 -10.41 -30.77
C SER A 294 16.39 -11.25 -29.48
N ARG A 295 15.24 -11.88 -29.21
CA ARG A 295 14.97 -12.64 -27.97
C ARG A 295 15.41 -14.09 -28.06
N TRP A 296 15.18 -14.73 -29.21
CA TRP A 296 15.48 -16.14 -29.45
C TRP A 296 16.87 -16.37 -30.08
N LYS A 297 17.68 -15.31 -30.20
CA LYS A 297 19.09 -15.37 -30.63
C LYS A 297 19.91 -16.20 -29.64
N GLY A 298 20.49 -17.31 -30.12
CA GLY A 298 21.29 -18.24 -29.31
C GLY A 298 20.78 -19.68 -29.32
N ARG A 299 19.58 -19.95 -29.87
CA ARG A 299 19.18 -21.31 -30.22
C ARG A 299 20.03 -21.84 -31.37
N ALA A 300 20.70 -22.97 -31.15
CA ALA A 300 21.47 -23.64 -32.20
C ALA A 300 20.56 -23.90 -33.41
N ALA A 301 21.07 -23.67 -34.63
CA ALA A 301 20.38 -23.99 -35.86
C ALA A 301 20.02 -25.49 -35.85
N GLY A 302 18.75 -25.80 -35.59
CA GLY A 302 18.25 -27.17 -35.42
C GLY A 302 17.31 -27.42 -34.22
N GLN A 303 17.16 -26.48 -33.27
CA GLN A 303 16.28 -26.67 -32.09
C GLN A 303 14.77 -26.43 -32.33
N GLY A 304 14.35 -26.14 -33.56
CA GLY A 304 12.94 -25.94 -33.93
C GLY A 304 12.30 -24.67 -33.34
N ALA A 305 11.08 -24.34 -33.79
CA ALA A 305 10.26 -23.25 -33.21
C ALA A 305 9.98 -23.53 -31.71
N PRO A 306 9.99 -22.52 -30.81
CA PRO A 306 9.64 -22.68 -29.41
C PRO A 306 8.21 -23.19 -29.30
N ARG A 307 8.04 -24.20 -28.47
CA ARG A 307 6.73 -24.81 -28.22
C ARG A 307 5.84 -23.79 -27.51
N GLU A 308 4.52 -23.92 -27.64
CA GLU A 308 3.53 -23.08 -26.93
C GLU A 308 3.85 -22.92 -25.44
N ALA A 309 4.37 -23.97 -24.79
CA ALA A 309 4.79 -23.94 -23.40
C ALA A 309 5.91 -22.93 -23.08
N GLU A 310 6.82 -22.65 -24.03
CA GLU A 310 7.88 -21.64 -23.85
C GLU A 310 7.32 -20.22 -23.98
N ILE A 311 6.40 -20.01 -24.92
CA ILE A 311 5.73 -18.72 -25.11
C ILE A 311 4.83 -18.42 -23.91
N LEU A 312 4.13 -19.44 -23.39
CA LEU A 312 3.37 -19.35 -22.14
C LEU A 312 4.27 -18.94 -20.97
N ARG A 313 5.42 -19.61 -20.76
CA ARG A 313 6.37 -19.23 -19.70
C ARG A 313 6.89 -17.81 -19.87
N PHE A 314 7.15 -17.40 -21.11
CA PHE A 314 7.62 -16.05 -21.39
C PHE A 314 6.54 -14.99 -21.11
N ALA A 315 5.31 -15.20 -21.60
CA ALA A 315 4.18 -14.31 -21.34
C ALA A 315 3.85 -14.24 -19.85
N ALA A 316 3.81 -15.38 -19.16
CA ALA A 316 3.58 -15.44 -17.72
C ALA A 316 4.65 -14.70 -16.93
N GLY A 317 5.94 -14.93 -17.27
CA GLY A 317 7.05 -14.26 -16.60
C GLY A 317 7.09 -12.75 -16.86
N LEU A 318 6.66 -12.32 -18.05
CA LEU A 318 6.61 -10.89 -18.39
C LEU A 318 5.45 -10.18 -17.69
N ALA A 319 4.25 -10.76 -17.77
CA ALA A 319 3.03 -10.21 -17.18
C ALA A 319 2.87 -10.50 -15.67
N GLY A 320 3.82 -11.22 -15.07
CA GLY A 320 3.81 -11.53 -13.63
C GLY A 320 2.72 -12.52 -13.19
N PHE A 321 2.22 -13.36 -14.07
CA PHE A 321 1.19 -14.35 -13.73
C PHE A 321 1.75 -15.45 -12.82
N LYS A 322 1.00 -15.78 -11.76
CA LYS A 322 1.24 -16.99 -10.96
C LYS A 322 0.94 -18.24 -11.79
N PRO A 323 1.47 -19.43 -11.45
CA PRO A 323 1.21 -20.67 -12.20
C PRO A 323 -0.29 -20.97 -12.37
N GLU A 324 -1.07 -20.85 -11.30
CA GLU A 324 -2.52 -21.09 -11.29
C GLU A 324 -3.27 -20.16 -12.27
N ASP A 325 -2.95 -18.86 -12.23
CA ASP A 325 -3.52 -17.88 -13.16
C ASP A 325 -3.04 -18.13 -14.61
N SER A 326 -1.80 -18.59 -14.79
CA SER A 326 -1.26 -18.91 -16.12
C SER A 326 -2.04 -20.04 -16.77
N ASP A 327 -2.35 -21.10 -16.01
CA ASP A 327 -3.14 -22.23 -16.49
C ASP A 327 -4.60 -21.82 -16.75
N ARG A 328 -5.18 -20.97 -15.90
CA ARG A 328 -6.56 -20.50 -16.04
C ARG A 328 -6.77 -19.53 -17.20
N TYR A 329 -5.83 -18.61 -17.45
CA TYR A 329 -6.04 -17.49 -18.36
C TYR A 329 -5.09 -17.50 -19.57
N LEU A 330 -3.78 -17.63 -19.34
CA LEU A 330 -2.80 -17.51 -20.42
C LEU A 330 -2.82 -18.71 -21.36
N LYS A 331 -2.95 -19.92 -20.81
CA LYS A 331 -3.00 -21.15 -21.59
C LYS A 331 -4.15 -21.16 -22.61
N PRO A 332 -5.43 -20.93 -22.23
CA PRO A 332 -6.52 -20.87 -23.21
C PRO A 332 -6.36 -19.69 -24.18
N LEU A 333 -5.85 -18.54 -23.72
CA LEU A 333 -5.63 -17.37 -24.58
C LEU A 333 -4.58 -17.63 -25.68
N ILE A 334 -3.48 -18.29 -25.35
CA ILE A 334 -2.44 -18.65 -26.34
C ILE A 334 -2.97 -19.71 -27.30
N ALA A 335 -3.69 -20.72 -26.79
CA ALA A 335 -4.28 -21.76 -27.64
C ALA A 335 -5.31 -21.17 -28.63
N SER A 336 -6.14 -20.21 -28.18
CA SER A 336 -7.09 -19.53 -29.06
C SER A 336 -6.38 -18.63 -30.08
N PHE A 337 -5.28 -17.97 -29.70
CA PHE A 337 -4.44 -17.20 -30.61
C PHE A 337 -3.89 -18.06 -31.75
N VAL A 338 -3.25 -19.20 -31.43
CA VAL A 338 -2.71 -20.15 -32.43
C VAL A 338 -3.83 -20.66 -33.34
N THR A 339 -4.98 -21.01 -32.78
CA THR A 339 -6.15 -21.49 -33.54
C THR A 339 -6.73 -20.41 -34.48
N SER A 340 -6.75 -19.14 -34.05
CA SER A 340 -7.21 -18.05 -34.90
C SER A 340 -6.24 -17.73 -36.03
N LEU A 341 -4.94 -17.94 -35.84
CA LEU A 341 -3.92 -17.78 -36.89
C LEU A 341 -4.03 -18.82 -38.01
N SER A 342 -4.47 -20.04 -37.71
CA SER A 342 -4.71 -21.08 -38.74
C SER A 342 -5.96 -20.83 -39.59
N GLY A 343 -6.73 -19.77 -39.30
CA GLY A 343 -7.90 -19.36 -40.07
C GLY A 343 -9.20 -20.13 -39.77
N SER A 344 -9.17 -21.08 -38.82
CA SER A 344 -10.30 -21.97 -38.51
C SER A 344 -11.41 -21.27 -37.69
N SER A 345 -11.10 -20.21 -36.96
CA SER A 345 -12.08 -19.33 -36.30
C SER A 345 -11.48 -17.94 -36.05
N ARG A 346 -11.79 -16.99 -36.93
CA ARG A 346 -11.16 -15.65 -36.93
C ARG A 346 -11.48 -14.80 -35.68
N GLY A 347 -12.58 -15.08 -34.97
CA GLY A 347 -12.99 -14.36 -33.76
C GLY A 347 -12.55 -15.00 -32.45
N PHE A 348 -12.16 -16.28 -32.46
CA PHE A 348 -11.99 -17.06 -31.23
C PHE A 348 -10.99 -16.47 -30.22
N PHE A 349 -9.87 -15.96 -30.70
CA PHE A 349 -8.90 -15.25 -29.85
C PHE A 349 -9.48 -14.01 -29.18
N ILE A 350 -10.21 -13.18 -29.93
CA ILE A 350 -10.79 -11.93 -29.43
C ILE A 350 -11.91 -12.24 -28.42
N ASP A 351 -12.76 -13.22 -28.71
CA ASP A 351 -13.83 -13.66 -27.80
C ASP A 351 -13.26 -14.23 -26.49
N THR A 352 -12.18 -15.02 -26.60
CA THR A 352 -11.45 -15.55 -25.43
C THR A 352 -10.85 -14.41 -24.59
N LEU A 353 -10.23 -13.43 -25.26
CA LEU A 353 -9.64 -12.27 -24.58
C LEU A 353 -10.73 -11.44 -23.88
N ASP A 354 -11.86 -11.13 -24.53
CA ASP A 354 -12.93 -10.35 -23.91
C ASP A 354 -13.53 -11.08 -22.69
N ALA A 355 -13.74 -12.39 -22.78
CA ALA A 355 -14.20 -13.19 -21.64
C ALA A 355 -13.24 -13.11 -20.45
N ILE A 356 -11.93 -13.21 -20.69
CA ILE A 356 -10.90 -13.09 -19.65
C ILE A 356 -10.87 -11.67 -19.08
N LEU A 357 -10.93 -10.64 -19.93
CA LEU A 357 -10.95 -9.24 -19.51
C LEU A 357 -12.18 -8.94 -18.65
N ASN A 358 -13.35 -9.46 -19.02
CA ASN A 358 -14.58 -9.31 -18.24
C ASN A 358 -14.45 -9.97 -16.85
N ASP A 359 -13.83 -11.15 -16.75
CA ASP A 359 -13.54 -11.78 -15.45
C ASP A 359 -12.60 -10.92 -14.59
N PHE A 360 -11.57 -10.32 -15.20
CA PHE A 360 -10.67 -9.39 -14.50
C PHE A 360 -11.39 -8.12 -14.04
N ILE A 361 -12.29 -7.55 -14.84
CA ILE A 361 -13.11 -6.38 -14.46
C ILE A 361 -13.99 -6.72 -13.25
N VAL A 362 -14.70 -7.86 -13.30
CA VAL A 362 -15.61 -8.30 -12.22
C VAL A 362 -14.84 -8.55 -10.93
N GLN A 363 -13.64 -9.11 -11.01
CA GLN A 363 -12.76 -9.34 -9.87
C GLN A 363 -11.95 -8.09 -9.46
N ASN A 364 -12.13 -6.95 -10.15
CA ASN A 364 -11.38 -5.70 -9.96
C ASN A 364 -9.84 -5.87 -10.06
N ARG A 365 -9.36 -6.80 -10.89
CA ARG A 365 -7.95 -7.10 -11.14
C ARG A 365 -7.35 -6.14 -12.17
N ASP A 366 -6.03 -5.96 -12.14
CA ASP A 366 -5.35 -5.09 -13.10
C ASP A 366 -5.31 -5.70 -14.50
N ILE A 367 -5.74 -4.89 -15.47
CA ILE A 367 -5.86 -5.27 -16.89
C ILE A 367 -4.58 -4.95 -17.69
N GLU A 368 -3.75 -4.03 -17.19
CA GLU A 368 -2.50 -3.60 -17.86
C GLU A 368 -1.57 -4.78 -18.17
N VAL A 369 -1.60 -5.84 -17.36
CA VAL A 369 -0.83 -7.07 -17.56
C VAL A 369 -1.04 -7.70 -18.95
N PHE A 370 -2.21 -7.48 -19.57
CA PHE A 370 -2.48 -7.99 -20.92
C PHE A 370 -1.71 -7.23 -22.01
N GLN A 371 -1.29 -5.98 -21.80
CA GLN A 371 -0.38 -5.29 -22.73
C GLN A 371 0.96 -6.03 -22.84
N ASP A 372 1.45 -6.56 -21.73
CA ASP A 372 2.66 -7.35 -21.66
C ASP A 372 2.45 -8.73 -22.30
N VAL A 373 1.32 -9.39 -22.05
CA VAL A 373 0.95 -10.64 -22.74
C VAL A 373 0.91 -10.46 -24.26
N LEU A 374 0.25 -9.40 -24.76
CA LEU A 374 0.19 -9.09 -26.19
C LEU A 374 1.58 -8.75 -26.76
N SER A 375 2.45 -8.13 -25.95
CA SER A 375 3.84 -7.87 -26.33
C SER A 375 4.67 -9.16 -26.38
N ALA A 376 4.43 -10.12 -25.48
CA ALA A 376 5.04 -11.43 -25.51
C ALA A 376 4.62 -12.24 -26.75
N LEU A 377 3.33 -12.21 -27.12
CA LEU A 377 2.82 -12.78 -28.37
C LEU A 377 3.45 -12.12 -29.60
N TRP A 378 3.52 -10.78 -29.61
CA TRP A 378 4.16 -10.02 -30.68
C TRP A 378 5.65 -10.34 -30.82
N ILE A 379 6.40 -10.42 -29.73
CA ILE A 379 7.83 -10.79 -29.74
C ILE A 379 7.99 -12.23 -30.24
N SER A 380 7.04 -13.12 -29.95
CA SER A 380 7.07 -14.53 -30.37
C SER A 380 6.49 -14.76 -31.78
N ARG A 381 6.11 -13.71 -32.51
CA ARG A 381 5.43 -13.79 -33.82
C ARG A 381 6.16 -14.64 -34.87
N GLY A 382 7.49 -14.66 -34.85
CA GLY A 382 8.30 -15.41 -35.82
C GLY A 382 8.13 -16.92 -35.73
N GLU A 383 7.52 -17.40 -34.64
CA GLU A 383 7.36 -18.81 -34.30
C GLU A 383 5.98 -19.34 -34.69
N PHE A 384 5.02 -18.44 -34.90
CA PHE A 384 3.67 -18.79 -35.30
C PHE A 384 3.46 -18.72 -36.82
N VAL A 385 4.35 -18.02 -37.54
CA VAL A 385 4.14 -17.69 -38.95
C VAL A 385 5.41 -17.93 -39.78
N GLU A 386 5.39 -18.96 -40.62
CA GLU A 386 6.31 -19.08 -41.76
C GLU A 386 5.76 -18.23 -42.93
N LYS A 387 6.62 -17.38 -43.51
CA LYS A 387 6.35 -16.28 -44.48
C LYS A 387 5.02 -16.34 -45.27
N GLY A 388 4.21 -15.27 -45.18
CA GLY A 388 3.07 -15.00 -46.07
C GLY A 388 1.81 -14.49 -45.36
N ALA A 389 0.64 -15.02 -45.74
CA ALA A 389 -0.70 -14.54 -45.38
C ALA A 389 -1.03 -14.53 -43.88
N ALA A 390 -0.36 -15.34 -43.05
CA ALA A 390 -0.62 -15.38 -41.61
C ALA A 390 -0.03 -14.18 -40.85
N VAL A 391 0.89 -13.40 -41.44
CA VAL A 391 1.42 -12.17 -40.82
C VAL A 391 0.35 -11.09 -40.75
N GLY A 392 -0.41 -10.89 -41.82
CA GLY A 392 -1.50 -9.90 -41.83
C GLY A 392 -2.60 -10.24 -40.83
N ILE A 393 -2.94 -11.53 -40.69
CA ILE A 393 -3.90 -12.00 -39.68
C ILE A 393 -3.35 -11.73 -38.27
N LEU A 394 -2.08 -12.04 -38.01
CA LEU A 394 -1.43 -11.77 -36.74
C LEU A 394 -1.46 -10.27 -36.38
N GLU A 395 -1.14 -9.39 -37.33
CA GLU A 395 -1.18 -7.94 -37.13
C GLU A 395 -2.58 -7.46 -36.79
N ILE A 396 -3.61 -7.95 -37.51
CA ILE A 396 -5.02 -7.63 -37.23
C ILE A 396 -5.41 -8.10 -35.83
N LEU A 397 -5.12 -9.35 -35.46
CA LEU A 397 -5.49 -9.92 -34.15
C LEU A 397 -4.81 -9.17 -33.00
N ILE A 398 -3.51 -8.87 -33.11
CA ILE A 398 -2.79 -8.11 -32.08
C ILE A 398 -3.34 -6.68 -32.00
N HIS A 399 -3.66 -6.03 -33.12
CA HIS A 399 -4.23 -4.69 -33.11
C HIS A 399 -5.64 -4.66 -32.48
N GLN A 400 -6.52 -5.58 -32.88
CA GLN A 400 -7.85 -5.73 -32.28
C GLN A 400 -7.76 -6.00 -30.78
N ALA A 401 -6.86 -6.90 -30.36
CA ALA A 401 -6.64 -7.18 -28.96
C ALA A 401 -6.15 -5.96 -28.17
N ARG A 402 -5.24 -5.14 -28.73
CA ARG A 402 -4.79 -3.90 -28.08
C ARG A 402 -5.92 -2.88 -27.93
N VAL A 403 -6.79 -2.74 -28.94
CA VAL A 403 -7.98 -1.89 -28.85
C VAL A 403 -8.94 -2.42 -27.78
N LEU A 404 -9.17 -3.73 -27.73
CA LEU A 404 -10.03 -4.37 -26.75
C LEU A 404 -9.51 -4.20 -25.31
N VAL A 405 -8.20 -4.37 -25.09
CA VAL A 405 -7.56 -4.12 -23.79
C VAL A 405 -7.73 -2.65 -23.39
N SER A 406 -7.56 -1.70 -24.31
CA SER A 406 -7.76 -0.27 -24.02
C SER A 406 -9.22 0.08 -23.68
N ASP A 407 -10.20 -0.53 -24.36
CA ASP A 407 -11.61 -0.39 -23.99
C ASP A 407 -11.91 -0.99 -22.61
N ALA A 408 -11.34 -2.17 -22.30
CA ALA A 408 -11.47 -2.80 -21.00
C ALA A 408 -10.83 -1.96 -19.86
N GLU A 409 -9.68 -1.32 -20.11
CA GLU A 409 -9.04 -0.35 -19.20
C GLU A 409 -9.97 0.84 -18.91
N LYS A 410 -10.69 1.34 -19.92
CA LYS A 410 -11.69 2.41 -19.73
C LYS A 410 -12.90 1.90 -18.93
N ARG A 411 -13.38 0.69 -19.20
CA ARG A 411 -14.50 0.06 -18.47
C ARG A 411 -14.16 -0.12 -16.99
N ILE A 412 -13.00 -0.66 -16.66
CA ILE A 412 -12.56 -0.84 -15.26
C ILE A 412 -12.34 0.52 -14.58
N GLY A 413 -11.79 1.52 -15.28
CA GLY A 413 -11.63 2.88 -14.75
C GLY A 413 -12.97 3.51 -14.37
N ASN A 414 -13.97 3.41 -15.26
CA ASN A 414 -15.32 3.89 -15.00
C ASN A 414 -15.99 3.16 -13.82
N TYR A 415 -15.82 1.84 -13.74
CA TYR A 415 -16.34 1.03 -12.64
C TYR A 415 -15.72 1.42 -11.29
N ARG A 416 -14.38 1.55 -11.23
CA ARG A 416 -13.65 2.00 -10.03
C ARG A 416 -14.09 3.41 -9.61
N ALA A 417 -14.27 4.34 -10.55
CA ALA A 417 -14.76 5.69 -10.28
C ALA A 417 -16.22 5.74 -9.80
N TRP A 418 -17.09 4.89 -10.34
CA TRP A 418 -18.47 4.74 -9.84
C TRP A 418 -18.48 4.17 -8.43
N LYS A 419 -17.70 3.12 -8.16
CA LYS A 419 -17.58 2.51 -6.82
C LYS A 419 -17.08 3.51 -5.78
N LYS A 420 -16.08 4.34 -6.12
CA LYS A 420 -15.60 5.41 -5.24
C LYS A 420 -16.71 6.42 -4.90
N ARG A 421 -17.46 6.90 -5.89
CA ARG A 421 -18.60 7.81 -5.66
C ARG A 421 -19.69 7.20 -4.79
N ALA A 422 -19.97 5.91 -4.94
CA ALA A 422 -20.92 5.20 -4.10
C ALA A 422 -20.45 5.17 -2.63
N VAL A 423 -19.16 4.90 -2.39
CA VAL A 423 -18.55 4.96 -1.06
C VAL A 423 -18.61 6.38 -0.47
N ASP A 424 -18.27 7.41 -1.26
CA ASP A 424 -18.35 8.81 -0.82
C ASP A 424 -19.79 9.20 -0.42
N GLN A 425 -20.80 8.70 -1.14
CA GLN A 425 -22.21 8.92 -0.82
C GLN A 425 -22.59 8.27 0.53
N TRP A 426 -22.13 7.04 0.78
CA TRP A 426 -22.37 6.38 2.06
C TRP A 426 -21.69 7.11 3.22
N PHE A 427 -20.46 7.59 3.04
CA PHE A 427 -19.78 8.42 4.03
C PHE A 427 -20.54 9.69 4.35
N TYR A 428 -21.03 10.38 3.32
CA TYR A 428 -21.83 11.59 3.50
C TYR A 428 -23.08 11.34 4.36
N ILE A 429 -23.85 10.30 4.03
CA ILE A 429 -25.08 9.95 4.77
C ILE A 429 -24.76 9.55 6.20
N LEU A 430 -23.82 8.62 6.39
CA LEU A 430 -23.43 8.13 7.71
C LEU A 430 -22.92 9.26 8.60
N ASN A 431 -22.08 10.17 8.08
CA ASN A 431 -21.57 11.30 8.86
C ASN A 431 -22.70 12.24 9.30
N HIS A 432 -23.64 12.54 8.41
CA HIS A 432 -24.78 13.38 8.74
C HIS A 432 -25.65 12.78 9.86
N GLU A 433 -25.93 11.48 9.79
CA GLU A 433 -26.74 10.80 10.81
C GLU A 433 -26.00 10.62 12.13
N LEU A 434 -24.70 10.33 12.09
CA LEU A 434 -23.85 10.24 13.28
C LEU A 434 -23.80 11.56 14.06
N LEU A 435 -23.73 12.70 13.38
CA LEU A 435 -23.78 14.02 14.03
C LEU A 435 -25.11 14.30 14.73
N CYS A 436 -26.19 13.61 14.33
CA CYS A 436 -27.51 13.72 14.93
C CYS A 436 -27.76 12.71 16.06
N ALA A 437 -26.84 11.77 16.28
CA ALA A 437 -26.98 10.72 17.28
C ALA A 437 -27.01 11.28 18.71
N LYS A 438 -27.94 10.79 19.54
CA LYS A 438 -28.16 11.28 20.91
C LYS A 438 -27.73 10.29 22.00
N ASP A 439 -27.48 9.04 21.62
CA ASP A 439 -27.13 7.95 22.50
C ASP A 439 -26.24 6.93 21.75
N PHE A 440 -25.55 6.07 22.52
CA PHE A 440 -24.66 5.06 21.97
C PHE A 440 -25.39 3.98 21.15
N GLU A 441 -26.64 3.68 21.51
CA GLU A 441 -27.44 2.69 20.81
C GLU A 441 -27.71 3.13 19.36
N SER A 442 -27.96 4.43 19.16
CA SER A 442 -28.09 5.03 17.83
C SER A 442 -26.81 4.88 17.02
N ILE A 443 -25.64 5.11 17.62
CA ILE A 443 -24.35 4.93 16.94
C ILE A 443 -24.18 3.48 16.49
N VAL A 444 -24.49 2.51 17.35
CA VAL A 444 -24.39 1.07 17.02
C VAL A 444 -25.38 0.69 15.90
N ARG A 445 -26.61 1.19 15.93
CA ARG A 445 -27.61 0.95 14.86
C ARG A 445 -27.18 1.54 13.52
N LEU A 446 -26.64 2.76 13.52
CA LEU A 446 -26.10 3.39 12.31
C LEU A 446 -24.92 2.60 11.77
N ALA A 447 -24.02 2.16 12.64
CA ALA A 447 -22.92 1.29 12.28
C ALA A 447 -23.42 0.00 11.61
N ALA A 448 -24.38 -0.69 12.23
CA ALA A 448 -24.99 -1.92 11.70
C ALA A 448 -25.68 -1.73 10.34
N THR A 449 -26.19 -0.53 10.06
CA THR A 449 -26.88 -0.20 8.81
C THR A 449 -25.92 0.08 7.66
N TYR A 450 -24.86 0.88 7.91
CA TYR A 450 -24.04 1.46 6.85
C TYR A 450 -22.69 0.77 6.65
N LEU A 451 -22.10 0.14 7.68
CA LEU A 451 -20.78 -0.50 7.55
C LEU A 451 -20.82 -1.76 6.65
N PRO A 452 -21.89 -2.58 6.65
CA PRO A 452 -22.00 -3.68 5.68
C PRO A 452 -21.96 -3.23 4.22
N GLU A 453 -22.54 -2.07 3.90
CA GLU A 453 -22.49 -1.46 2.55
C GLU A 453 -21.07 -1.02 2.17
N LEU A 454 -20.22 -0.75 3.16
CA LEU A 454 -18.79 -0.49 3.00
C LEU A 454 -17.95 -1.78 3.04
N ASN A 455 -18.56 -2.96 2.92
CA ASN A 455 -17.91 -4.27 2.99
C ASN A 455 -17.20 -4.52 4.34
N ILE A 456 -17.74 -3.96 5.42
CA ILE A 456 -17.31 -4.19 6.81
C ILE A 456 -18.40 -5.05 7.47
N PRO A 457 -18.19 -6.37 7.59
CA PRO A 457 -19.26 -7.31 7.92
C PRO A 457 -19.70 -7.21 9.38
N SER A 458 -18.83 -6.81 10.30
CA SER A 458 -19.13 -6.80 11.73
C SER A 458 -18.39 -5.66 12.43
N GLY A 459 -18.84 -5.32 13.63
CA GLY A 459 -18.17 -4.28 14.41
C GLY A 459 -18.57 -4.26 15.88
N CYS A 460 -17.65 -3.84 16.74
CA CYS A 460 -17.85 -3.70 18.18
C CYS A 460 -17.28 -2.35 18.66
N PHE A 461 -17.95 -1.71 19.60
CA PHE A 461 -17.56 -0.40 20.14
C PHE A 461 -17.22 -0.52 21.63
N VAL A 462 -16.06 0.01 22.01
CA VAL A 462 -15.54 -0.04 23.38
C VAL A 462 -15.10 1.35 23.82
N LEU A 463 -15.49 1.74 25.03
CA LEU A 463 -14.97 2.93 25.72
C LEU A 463 -13.97 2.56 26.81
N ASN A 464 -13.11 3.51 27.13
CA ASN A 464 -12.29 3.48 28.32
C ASN A 464 -13.17 3.51 29.58
N GLY A 465 -12.83 2.70 30.58
CA GLY A 465 -13.45 2.75 31.90
C GLY A 465 -13.09 4.03 32.66
N ARG A 466 -13.73 4.22 33.81
CA ARG A 466 -13.38 5.33 34.73
C ARG A 466 -12.04 5.10 35.43
N ASP A 467 -11.67 3.83 35.59
CA ASP A 467 -10.37 3.38 36.05
C ASP A 467 -9.58 2.73 34.90
N LYS A 468 -8.31 2.38 35.17
CA LYS A 468 -7.41 1.79 34.16
C LYS A 468 -7.60 0.28 33.96
N ASP A 469 -8.29 -0.38 34.88
CA ASP A 469 -8.39 -1.84 34.94
C ASP A 469 -9.62 -2.35 34.19
N HIS A 470 -10.53 -1.45 33.80
CA HIS A 470 -11.79 -1.80 33.15
C HIS A 470 -12.05 -1.01 31.86
N ARG A 471 -12.83 -1.63 30.97
CA ARG A 471 -13.38 -1.07 29.74
C ARG A 471 -14.88 -1.23 29.72
N ILE A 472 -15.55 -0.46 28.87
CA ILE A 472 -17.01 -0.46 28.74
C ILE A 472 -17.35 -0.85 27.30
N PHE A 473 -17.89 -2.04 27.12
CA PHE A 473 -18.47 -2.47 25.86
C PHE A 473 -19.80 -1.75 25.65
N LEU A 474 -19.99 -1.10 24.51
CA LEU A 474 -21.21 -0.36 24.18
C LEU A 474 -22.22 -1.20 23.39
N GLY A 475 -21.75 -2.17 22.63
CA GLY A 475 -22.54 -2.94 21.67
C GLY A 475 -21.76 -3.19 20.38
N GLY A 476 -22.37 -3.94 19.47
CA GLY A 476 -21.81 -4.27 18.18
C GLY A 476 -22.87 -4.73 17.18
N PHE A 477 -22.43 -5.23 16.04
CA PHE A 477 -23.28 -5.84 15.02
C PHE A 477 -22.59 -7.05 14.37
N ASP A 478 -23.40 -8.02 13.96
CA ASP A 478 -22.96 -9.26 13.31
C ASP A 478 -22.95 -9.15 11.77
N ALA A 479 -22.54 -10.24 11.11
CA ALA A 479 -22.40 -10.34 9.65
C ALA A 479 -23.71 -10.11 8.89
N GLU A 480 -24.85 -10.36 9.56
CA GLU A 480 -26.19 -10.14 9.05
C GLU A 480 -26.67 -8.70 9.25
N GLY A 481 -25.86 -7.84 9.87
CA GLY A 481 -26.19 -6.45 10.19
C GLY A 481 -27.13 -6.31 11.39
N ASN A 482 -27.28 -7.36 12.21
CA ASN A 482 -28.10 -7.27 13.41
C ASN A 482 -27.30 -6.64 14.55
N PRO A 483 -27.80 -5.56 15.18
CA PRO A 483 -27.17 -5.00 16.35
C PRO A 483 -27.31 -5.97 17.54
N HIS A 484 -26.26 -6.08 18.35
CA HIS A 484 -26.24 -6.92 19.54
C HIS A 484 -25.50 -6.26 20.71
N GLY A 485 -25.75 -6.78 21.91
CA GLY A 485 -25.06 -6.36 23.13
C GLY A 485 -25.78 -5.24 23.90
N GLY A 486 -24.99 -4.53 24.70
CA GLY A 486 -25.44 -3.46 25.60
C GLY A 486 -24.31 -3.08 26.56
N ARG A 487 -24.48 -1.98 27.30
CA ARG A 487 -23.42 -1.42 28.15
C ARG A 487 -22.95 -2.42 29.20
N LYS A 488 -21.74 -2.96 29.05
CA LYS A 488 -21.14 -3.95 29.96
C LYS A 488 -19.71 -3.58 30.30
N THR A 489 -19.31 -3.77 31.55
CA THR A 489 -17.94 -3.53 32.00
C THR A 489 -17.15 -4.83 31.93
N PHE A 490 -15.90 -4.79 31.45
CA PHE A 490 -15.02 -5.94 31.35
C PHE A 490 -13.55 -5.56 31.62
N PRO A 491 -12.67 -6.52 31.96
CA PRO A 491 -11.24 -6.26 32.23
C PRO A 491 -10.49 -5.61 31.06
N SER A 492 -9.56 -4.69 31.34
CA SER A 492 -8.83 -3.93 30.32
C SER A 492 -7.69 -4.68 29.62
N ASN A 493 -7.32 -5.87 30.11
CA ASN A 493 -6.39 -6.78 29.46
C ASN A 493 -7.03 -7.63 28.33
N LEU A 494 -8.36 -7.53 28.18
CA LEU A 494 -9.11 -8.12 27.07
C LEU A 494 -9.50 -7.04 26.06
N ILE A 495 -9.73 -7.44 24.81
CA ILE A 495 -10.13 -6.52 23.74
C ILE A 495 -11.64 -6.41 23.69
N LEU A 496 -12.34 -7.51 23.95
CA LEU A 496 -13.80 -7.61 23.99
C LEU A 496 -14.21 -8.40 25.23
N PRO A 497 -15.49 -8.38 25.62
CA PRO A 497 -16.00 -9.31 26.62
C PRO A 497 -15.72 -10.77 26.25
N ASP A 498 -15.36 -11.62 27.23
CA ASP A 498 -15.00 -13.03 27.03
C ASP A 498 -16.00 -13.81 26.17
N GLU A 499 -17.30 -13.55 26.37
CA GLU A 499 -18.41 -14.19 25.64
C GLU A 499 -18.43 -13.93 24.13
N LEU A 500 -17.63 -12.98 23.63
CA LEU A 500 -17.51 -12.67 22.21
C LEU A 500 -16.28 -13.30 21.55
N TYR A 501 -15.32 -13.85 22.30
CA TYR A 501 -14.11 -14.42 21.72
C TYR A 501 -14.39 -15.64 20.82
N ASP A 502 -15.38 -16.47 21.18
CA ASP A 502 -15.83 -17.60 20.36
C ASP A 502 -16.42 -17.20 19.00
N ARG A 503 -16.69 -15.90 18.79
CA ARG A 503 -17.21 -15.34 17.54
C ARG A 503 -16.14 -14.64 16.71
N LEU A 504 -14.89 -14.57 17.18
CA LEU A 504 -13.79 -13.87 16.52
C LEU A 504 -13.08 -14.81 15.54
N GLU A 505 -13.76 -15.14 14.45
CA GLU A 505 -13.17 -15.85 13.31
C GLU A 505 -12.86 -14.88 12.17
N GLY A 506 -11.68 -15.02 11.56
CA GLY A 506 -11.24 -14.21 10.43
C GLY A 506 -10.36 -13.03 10.84
N ALA A 507 -10.51 -11.89 10.16
CA ALA A 507 -9.65 -10.74 10.37
C ALA A 507 -10.42 -9.53 10.91
N PHE A 508 -9.74 -8.75 11.74
CA PHE A 508 -10.29 -7.58 12.41
C PHE A 508 -9.28 -6.42 12.39
N ILE A 509 -9.80 -5.20 12.39
CA ILE A 509 -9.01 -3.97 12.58
C ILE A 509 -9.47 -3.26 13.84
N VAL A 510 -8.52 -2.85 14.69
CA VAL A 510 -8.79 -2.18 15.96
C VAL A 510 -8.49 -0.70 15.82
N LEU A 511 -9.51 0.13 15.64
CA LEU A 511 -9.34 1.56 15.40
C LEU A 511 -9.41 2.35 16.71
N PRO A 512 -8.42 3.20 17.02
CA PRO A 512 -8.41 4.01 18.23
C PRO A 512 -9.40 5.17 18.11
N LEU A 513 -10.21 5.38 19.14
CA LEU A 513 -11.19 6.46 19.18
C LEU A 513 -10.70 7.54 20.15
N PHE A 514 -10.53 8.77 19.66
CA PHE A 514 -9.97 9.88 20.43
C PHE A 514 -10.45 11.24 19.93
N ASP A 515 -10.46 12.22 20.83
CA ASP A 515 -10.79 13.63 20.57
C ASP A 515 -9.61 14.51 21.02
N GLU A 516 -8.91 15.14 20.07
CA GLU A 516 -7.71 15.98 20.23
C GLU A 516 -6.61 15.40 21.15
N SER A 517 -6.84 15.42 22.46
CA SER A 517 -5.93 14.97 23.53
C SER A 517 -6.52 13.87 24.43
N THR A 518 -7.76 13.43 24.21
CA THR A 518 -8.46 12.47 25.06
C THR A 518 -8.73 11.16 24.33
N SER A 519 -8.20 10.05 24.85
CA SER A 519 -8.58 8.71 24.39
C SER A 519 -9.98 8.36 24.90
N LEU A 520 -10.89 8.04 23.98
CA LEU A 520 -12.26 7.64 24.28
C LEU A 520 -12.38 6.13 24.40
N GLY A 521 -11.63 5.38 23.59
CA GLY A 521 -11.68 3.92 23.53
C GLY A 521 -11.22 3.41 22.17
N TYR A 522 -11.88 2.39 21.64
CA TYR A 522 -11.58 1.83 20.33
C TYR A 522 -12.81 1.13 19.74
N MET A 523 -12.77 0.87 18.43
CA MET A 523 -13.70 -0.02 17.76
C MET A 523 -12.95 -1.19 17.13
N VAL A 524 -13.58 -2.36 17.13
CA VAL A 524 -13.07 -3.57 16.48
C VAL A 524 -13.98 -3.83 15.29
N LEU A 525 -13.48 -3.71 14.07
CA LEU A 525 -14.26 -3.88 12.85
C LEU A 525 -13.79 -5.12 12.09
N GLY A 526 -14.72 -5.88 11.51
CA GLY A 526 -14.41 -6.98 10.60
C GLY A 526 -13.63 -6.45 9.39
N LEU A 527 -12.49 -7.06 9.12
CA LEU A 527 -11.57 -6.66 8.08
C LEU A 527 -11.73 -7.58 6.86
N ARG A 528 -12.05 -6.98 5.72
CA ARG A 528 -11.98 -7.61 4.39
C ARG A 528 -11.02 -6.81 3.51
N ARG A 529 -10.93 -7.15 2.21
CA ARG A 529 -10.19 -6.35 1.22
C ARG A 529 -10.88 -5.00 0.95
N ASN A 530 -10.65 -4.06 1.87
CA ASN A 530 -11.09 -2.67 1.83
C ASN A 530 -9.92 -1.73 1.52
N ASP A 531 -10.21 -0.51 1.09
CA ASP A 531 -9.19 0.55 1.04
C ASP A 531 -8.87 1.00 2.47
N ALA A 532 -7.59 1.15 2.81
CA ALA A 532 -7.16 1.57 4.14
C ALA A 532 -7.71 2.95 4.54
N HIS A 533 -7.94 3.83 3.56
CA HIS A 533 -8.49 5.17 3.79
C HIS A 533 -9.90 5.12 4.41
N ILE A 534 -10.70 4.09 4.08
CA ILE A 534 -12.05 3.92 4.62
C ILE A 534 -12.02 3.88 6.16
N PHE A 535 -11.05 3.18 6.73
CA PHE A 535 -10.96 3.00 8.17
C PHE A 535 -10.56 4.27 8.91
N GLU A 536 -9.73 5.12 8.30
CA GLU A 536 -9.35 6.40 8.91
C GLU A 536 -10.52 7.39 8.94
N GLU A 537 -11.28 7.47 7.84
CA GLU A 537 -12.51 8.27 7.78
C GLU A 537 -13.54 7.81 8.83
N LEU A 538 -13.78 6.50 8.92
CA LEU A 538 -14.67 5.94 9.94
C LEU A 538 -14.16 6.25 11.36
N ARG A 539 -12.85 6.10 11.61
CA ARG A 539 -12.24 6.45 12.90
C ARG A 539 -12.55 7.88 13.31
N ALA A 540 -12.36 8.84 12.40
CA ALA A 540 -12.63 10.24 12.67
C ALA A 540 -14.12 10.51 12.92
N MET A 541 -15.01 9.98 12.07
CA MET A 541 -16.46 10.14 12.17
C MET A 541 -17.01 9.59 13.50
N PHE A 542 -16.66 8.36 13.85
CA PHE A 542 -17.13 7.74 15.10
C PHE A 542 -16.52 8.39 16.35
N SER A 543 -15.27 8.85 16.28
CA SER A 543 -14.66 9.59 17.41
C SER A 543 -15.44 10.87 17.70
N SER A 544 -15.79 11.64 16.67
CA SER A 544 -16.58 12.87 16.78
C SER A 544 -18.00 12.59 17.32
N ALA A 545 -18.69 11.59 16.77
CA ALA A 545 -20.03 11.21 17.20
C ALA A 545 -20.07 10.76 18.68
N LEU A 546 -19.13 9.90 19.09
CA LEU A 546 -19.03 9.44 20.47
C LEU A 546 -18.73 10.57 21.43
N ARG A 547 -17.88 11.52 21.04
CA ARG A 547 -17.62 12.73 21.83
C ARG A 547 -18.89 13.55 22.02
N GLY A 548 -19.65 13.77 20.96
CA GLY A 548 -20.94 14.47 21.01
C GLY A 548 -21.92 13.81 21.99
N VAL A 549 -22.08 12.49 21.91
CA VAL A 549 -22.95 11.73 22.83
C VAL A 549 -22.46 11.81 24.28
N LEU A 550 -21.15 11.65 24.52
CA LEU A 550 -20.56 11.75 25.86
C LEU A 550 -20.80 13.13 26.49
N LEU A 551 -20.64 14.22 25.73
CA LEU A 551 -20.92 15.58 26.21
C LEU A 551 -22.42 15.76 26.50
N PHE A 552 -23.29 15.24 25.64
CA PHE A 552 -24.74 15.29 25.85
C PHE A 552 -25.17 14.56 27.12
N GLU A 553 -24.61 13.38 27.39
CA GLU A 553 -24.85 12.64 28.63
C GLU A 553 -24.37 13.43 29.87
N GLN A 554 -23.17 14.01 29.82
CA GLN A 554 -22.61 14.81 30.92
C GLN A 554 -23.46 16.05 31.25
N VAL A 555 -23.93 16.76 30.23
CA VAL A 555 -24.83 17.93 30.40
C VAL A 555 -26.15 17.49 31.03
N ASN A 556 -26.74 16.40 30.56
CA ASN A 556 -27.99 15.88 31.10
C ASN A 556 -27.84 15.37 32.54
N GLU A 557 -26.74 14.71 32.89
CA GLU A 557 -26.45 14.31 34.26
C GLU A 557 -26.30 15.53 35.18
N THR A 558 -25.58 16.56 34.73
CA THR A 558 -25.37 17.80 35.49
C THR A 558 -26.69 18.53 35.73
N ARG A 559 -27.54 18.65 34.68
CA ARG A 559 -28.88 19.24 34.80
C ARG A 559 -29.75 18.47 35.80
N LYS A 560 -29.80 17.13 35.71
CA LYS A 560 -30.55 16.29 36.65
C LYS A 560 -30.05 16.42 38.09
N ARG A 561 -28.74 16.57 38.32
CA ARG A 561 -28.17 16.81 39.65
C ARG A 561 -28.57 18.19 40.19
N ALA A 562 -28.55 19.22 39.35
CA ALA A 562 -28.98 20.57 39.73
C ALA A 562 -30.47 20.60 40.11
N GLU A 563 -31.35 19.99 39.29
CA GLU A 563 -32.78 19.88 39.56
C GLU A 563 -33.07 19.12 40.88
N LYS A 564 -32.30 18.05 41.17
CA LYS A 564 -32.41 17.33 42.44
C LYS A 564 -31.94 18.16 43.64
N ALA A 565 -30.85 18.92 43.49
CA ALA A 565 -30.34 19.78 44.55
C ALA A 565 -31.29 20.96 44.85
N GLU A 566 -31.97 21.49 43.83
CA GLU A 566 -32.99 22.54 43.98
C GLU A 566 -34.23 22.01 44.70
N LYS A 567 -34.72 20.82 44.33
CA LYS A 567 -35.82 20.12 45.01
C LYS A 567 -35.54 19.72 46.47
N MET A 568 -34.27 19.64 46.87
CA MET A 568 -33.88 19.36 48.26
C MET A 568 -33.76 20.63 49.12
N LYS A 569 -33.77 21.82 48.50
CA LYS A 569 -33.73 23.12 49.19
C LYS A 569 -35.12 23.72 49.42
N THR A 570 -36.10 23.29 48.64
CA THR A 570 -37.55 23.51 48.84
C THR A 570 -38.13 22.40 49.70
#